data_AF-A0A7W8F2V2-F1
#
_entry.id   AF-A0A7W8F2V2-F1
#
_cell.length_a   1.000
_cell.length_b   1.000
_cell.length_c   1.000
_cell.angle_alpha   90.00
_cell.angle_beta   90.00
_cell.angle_gamma   90.00
#
_symmetry.space_group_name_H-M   'P 1'
#
loop_
_entity.id
_entity.type
_entity.pdbx_description
1 polymer ?
#
loop_
_entity_poly.entity_id
_entity_poly.type
_entity_poly.pdbx_seq_one_letter_code
_entity_poly.pdbx_strand_id
1 'polypeptide(L)'
;MTKHSDHGTLSGIWLSRYEFHSSGRGSDFSGEHYVVIIQHGNKLTARSLPEGSANPDSPLTLDLTVEGNVVTGTWREETAQDGYYAGAVYHGAIQLLVEPTGRKMTGKWVGFGKDFDVNTGPWELVFKDASTSKTTMAEYNRRP
;
A
#
# COMPACT_ATOMS: atom_id res chain seq x y z
N MET A 1 15.39 -16.80 -18.27
CA MET A 1 16.35 -15.69 -18.07
C MET A 1 15.56 -14.46 -17.66
N THR A 2 15.42 -14.22 -16.37
CA THR A 2 14.75 -13.01 -15.86
C THR A 2 15.80 -11.89 -15.93
N LYS A 3 15.62 -10.92 -16.82
CA LYS A 3 16.45 -9.71 -16.84
C LYS A 3 16.27 -9.03 -15.48
N HIS A 4 17.36 -8.80 -14.76
CA HIS A 4 17.34 -7.87 -13.63
C HIS A 4 17.01 -6.50 -14.20
N SER A 5 15.86 -5.98 -13.81
CA SER A 5 15.51 -4.60 -14.07
C SER A 5 16.25 -3.73 -13.08
N ASP A 6 17.10 -2.86 -13.59
CA ASP A 6 17.96 -1.97 -12.81
C ASP A 6 17.17 -0.74 -12.33
N HIS A 7 16.05 -0.99 -11.66
CA HIS A 7 15.44 0.04 -10.83
C HIS A 7 16.34 0.16 -9.60
N GLY A 8 16.74 1.40 -9.26
CA GLY A 8 17.39 1.64 -7.97
C GLY A 8 16.54 1.12 -6.82
N THR A 9 17.04 1.24 -5.59
CA THR A 9 16.27 0.83 -4.40
C THR A 9 14.84 1.39 -4.43
N LEU A 10 13.87 0.53 -4.11
CA LEU A 10 12.46 0.91 -3.96
C LEU A 10 12.17 1.45 -2.55
N SER A 11 13.19 1.51 -1.67
CA SER A 11 13.07 2.16 -0.36
C SER A 11 12.73 3.64 -0.49
N GLY A 12 11.89 4.14 0.41
CA GLY A 12 11.51 5.54 0.45
C GLY A 12 10.11 5.77 1.00
N ILE A 13 9.63 7.00 0.87
CA ILE A 13 8.24 7.37 1.11
C ILE A 13 7.46 7.23 -0.19
N TRP A 14 6.33 6.55 -0.11
CA TRP A 14 5.42 6.32 -1.23
C TRP A 14 4.00 6.71 -0.84
N LEU A 15 3.23 7.25 -1.77
CA LEU A 15 1.78 7.37 -1.63
C LEU A 15 1.13 6.08 -2.15
N SER A 16 0.49 5.35 -1.25
CA SER A 16 -0.34 4.19 -1.53
C SER A 16 -1.77 4.64 -1.76
N ARG A 17 -2.36 4.25 -2.89
CA ARG A 17 -3.78 4.48 -3.21
C ARG A 17 -4.42 3.19 -3.69
N TYR A 18 -5.55 2.82 -3.13
CA TYR A 18 -6.35 1.68 -3.58
C TYR A 18 -7.83 2.05 -3.61
N GLU A 19 -8.59 1.35 -4.45
CA GLU A 19 -10.04 1.51 -4.55
C GLU A 19 -10.74 0.22 -4.16
N PHE A 20 -11.88 0.34 -3.47
CA PHE A 20 -12.69 -0.77 -3.01
C PHE A 20 -14.17 -0.44 -3.03
N HIS A 21 -14.99 -1.45 -3.31
CA HIS A 21 -16.44 -1.34 -3.20
C HIS A 21 -16.88 -1.65 -1.77
N SER A 22 -17.72 -0.81 -1.18
CA SER A 22 -18.35 -1.09 0.10
C SER A 22 -19.78 -1.57 -0.12
N SER A 23 -20.01 -2.88 -0.01
CA SER A 23 -21.36 -3.46 -0.14
C SER A 23 -22.33 -2.88 0.90
N GLY A 24 -21.83 -2.57 2.11
CA GLY A 24 -22.63 -1.98 3.18
C GLY A 24 -23.04 -0.53 2.94
N ARG A 25 -22.31 0.19 2.09
CA ARG A 25 -22.58 1.59 1.75
C ARG A 25 -23.03 1.79 0.29
N GLY A 26 -23.03 0.73 -0.52
CA GLY A 26 -23.47 0.73 -1.91
C GLY A 26 -22.69 1.68 -2.83
N SER A 27 -21.40 1.90 -2.54
CA SER A 27 -20.57 2.86 -3.28
C SER A 27 -19.10 2.44 -3.27
N ASP A 28 -18.34 2.95 -4.23
CA ASP A 28 -16.89 2.82 -4.30
C ASP A 28 -16.21 3.89 -3.44
N PHE A 29 -15.09 3.51 -2.83
CA PHE A 29 -14.27 4.34 -1.97
C PHE A 29 -12.80 4.13 -2.31
N SER A 30 -11.98 5.12 -1.94
CA SER A 30 -10.53 5.03 -2.02
C SER A 30 -9.90 5.12 -0.64
N GLY A 31 -8.85 4.34 -0.41
CA GLY A 31 -7.92 4.53 0.70
C GLY A 31 -6.61 5.12 0.21
N GLU A 32 -6.06 6.07 0.97
CA GLU A 32 -4.80 6.73 0.65
C GLU A 32 -3.91 6.81 1.90
N HIS A 33 -2.66 6.39 1.76
CA HIS A 33 -1.67 6.34 2.84
C HIS A 33 -0.29 6.76 2.34
N TYR A 34 0.39 7.67 3.02
CA TYR A 34 1.85 7.74 2.95
C TYR A 34 2.43 6.54 3.69
N VAL A 35 3.18 5.72 2.96
CA VAL A 35 3.86 4.52 3.48
C VAL A 35 5.37 4.68 3.38
N VAL A 36 6.06 4.18 4.41
CA VAL A 36 7.53 4.01 4.38
C VAL A 36 7.81 2.61 3.85
N ILE A 37 8.47 2.50 2.71
CA ILE A 37 8.95 1.23 2.15
C ILE A 37 10.42 1.04 2.54
N ILE A 38 10.75 -0.12 3.08
CA ILE A 38 12.12 -0.56 3.37
C ILE A 38 12.41 -1.83 2.57
N GLN A 39 13.42 -1.77 1.71
CA GLN A 39 13.91 -2.89 0.92
C GLN A 39 15.11 -3.57 1.58
N HIS A 40 15.06 -4.91 1.68
CA HIS A 40 16.20 -5.75 2.03
C HIS A 40 16.29 -6.92 1.04
N GLY A 41 17.30 -6.87 0.15
CA GLY A 41 17.40 -7.80 -0.98
C GLY A 41 16.18 -7.68 -1.90
N ASN A 42 15.49 -8.79 -2.13
CA ASN A 42 14.25 -8.83 -2.91
C ASN A 42 12.97 -8.71 -2.07
N LYS A 43 13.07 -8.40 -0.77
CA LYS A 43 11.92 -8.21 0.11
C LYS A 43 11.67 -6.73 0.34
N LEU A 44 10.40 -6.32 0.30
CA LEU A 44 9.95 -4.98 0.71
C LEU A 44 9.00 -5.14 1.89
N THR A 45 9.18 -4.32 2.92
CA THR A 45 8.15 -4.10 3.95
C THR A 45 7.68 -2.67 3.84
N ALA A 46 6.37 -2.45 3.90
CA ALA A 46 5.78 -1.13 3.93
C ALA A 46 4.87 -0.95 5.14
N ARG A 47 4.91 0.23 5.75
CA ARG A 47 4.00 0.61 6.84
C ARG A 47 3.51 2.04 6.62
N SER A 48 2.23 2.30 6.84
CA SER A 48 1.71 3.66 6.81
C SER A 48 2.28 4.48 7.97
N LEU A 49 2.45 5.77 7.73
CA LEU A 49 2.72 6.74 8.79
C LEU A 49 1.42 6.95 9.59
N PRO A 50 1.47 7.07 10.94
CA PRO A 50 0.27 7.14 11.79
C PRO A 50 -0.76 8.21 11.35
N GLU A 51 -0.27 9.41 11.04
CA GLU A 51 -1.09 10.54 10.57
C GLU A 51 -1.08 10.67 9.03
N GLY A 52 -0.40 9.75 8.36
CA GLY A 52 -0.20 9.73 6.92
C GLY A 52 -1.36 9.16 6.13
N SER A 53 -2.52 8.96 6.74
CA SER A 53 -3.69 8.31 6.13
C SER A 53 -4.83 9.31 5.90
N ALA A 54 -5.54 9.15 4.79
CA ALA A 54 -6.82 9.83 4.58
C ALA A 54 -7.91 9.36 5.57
N ASN A 55 -7.76 8.15 6.13
CA ASN A 55 -8.55 7.58 7.21
C ASN A 55 -7.65 7.41 8.45
N PRO A 56 -7.61 8.37 9.37
CA PRO A 56 -6.80 8.29 10.60
C PRO A 56 -7.06 6.98 11.36
N ASP A 57 -6.09 6.58 12.18
CA ASP A 57 -6.17 5.38 13.03
C ASP A 57 -6.47 4.07 12.27
N SER A 58 -6.17 4.04 10.97
CA SER A 58 -6.32 2.85 10.13
C SER A 58 -4.95 2.39 9.59
N PRO A 59 -4.09 1.72 10.38
CA PRO A 59 -2.75 1.40 9.95
C PRO A 59 -2.73 0.35 8.82
N LEU A 60 -1.95 0.64 7.78
CA LEU A 60 -1.75 -0.21 6.61
C LEU A 60 -0.33 -0.79 6.63
N THR A 61 -0.24 -2.09 6.33
CA THR A 61 1.03 -2.81 6.18
C THR A 61 1.07 -3.62 4.89
N LEU A 62 2.26 -3.70 4.28
CA LEU A 62 2.54 -4.51 3.09
C LEU A 62 3.79 -5.36 3.33
N ASP A 63 3.73 -6.63 2.97
CA ASP A 63 4.86 -7.55 2.96
C ASP A 63 5.01 -8.11 1.54
N LEU A 64 6.07 -7.69 0.84
CA LEU A 64 6.21 -7.88 -0.60
C LEU A 64 7.54 -8.54 -0.97
N THR A 65 7.57 -9.16 -2.15
CA THR A 65 8.74 -9.71 -2.81
C THR A 65 8.84 -9.18 -4.22
N VAL A 66 10.06 -8.88 -4.68
CA VAL A 66 10.36 -8.34 -6.01
C VAL A 66 11.05 -9.39 -6.87
N GLU A 67 10.54 -9.62 -8.07
CA GLU A 67 11.17 -10.43 -9.11
C GLU A 67 11.14 -9.69 -10.45
N GLY A 68 12.28 -9.11 -10.84
CA GLY A 68 12.34 -8.22 -12.01
C GLY A 68 11.45 -6.99 -11.80
N ASN A 69 10.45 -6.81 -12.65
CA ASN A 69 9.47 -5.71 -12.55
C ASN A 69 8.18 -6.10 -11.82
N VAL A 70 8.11 -7.31 -11.28
CA VAL A 70 6.91 -7.80 -10.62
C VAL A 70 7.13 -7.73 -9.12
N VAL A 71 6.20 -7.09 -8.41
CA VAL A 71 6.15 -7.06 -6.95
C VAL A 71 4.91 -7.80 -6.52
N THR A 72 5.03 -8.79 -5.64
CA THR A 72 3.90 -9.60 -5.17
C THR A 72 3.99 -9.81 -3.68
N GLY A 73 2.85 -9.90 -2.99
CA GLY A 73 2.84 -10.17 -1.56
C GLY A 73 1.47 -10.04 -0.93
N THR A 74 1.44 -9.58 0.30
CA THR A 74 0.21 -9.42 1.09
C THR A 74 0.05 -8.00 1.59
N TRP A 75 -1.21 -7.62 1.81
CA TRP A 75 -1.60 -6.39 2.47
C TRP A 75 -2.46 -6.70 3.69
N ARG A 76 -2.38 -5.84 4.72
CA ARG A 76 -3.24 -5.88 5.90
C ARG A 76 -3.53 -4.46 6.35
N GLU A 77 -4.80 -4.18 6.60
CA GLU A 77 -5.27 -2.92 7.15
C GLU A 77 -6.18 -3.18 8.35
N GLU A 78 -5.90 -2.49 9.46
CA GLU A 78 -6.82 -2.34 10.58
C GLU A 78 -7.59 -1.05 10.36
N THR A 79 -8.92 -1.08 10.45
CA THR A 79 -9.74 0.13 10.31
C THR A 79 -9.87 0.87 11.64
N ALA A 80 -10.15 2.17 11.60
CA ALA A 80 -10.37 2.97 12.80
C ALA A 80 -11.45 2.36 13.72
N GLN A 81 -11.18 2.34 15.03
CA GLN A 81 -12.12 1.78 16.01
C GLN A 81 -13.42 2.58 16.13
N ASP A 82 -13.34 3.89 15.94
CA ASP A 82 -14.47 4.83 15.95
C ASP A 82 -15.08 5.07 14.55
N GLY A 83 -14.55 4.38 13.53
CA GLY A 83 -15.01 4.48 12.14
C GLY A 83 -16.14 3.51 11.78
N TYR A 84 -16.64 3.62 10.54
CA TYR A 84 -17.73 2.77 10.02
C TYR A 84 -17.46 1.25 10.14
N TYR A 85 -16.19 0.84 9.99
CA TYR A 85 -15.77 -0.55 10.06
C TYR A 85 -15.30 -1.00 11.45
N ALA A 86 -15.34 -0.10 12.45
CA ALA A 86 -15.21 -0.39 13.87
C ALA A 86 -14.05 -1.33 14.27
N GLY A 87 -12.83 -1.08 13.77
CA GLY A 87 -11.68 -1.91 14.13
C GLY A 87 -11.55 -3.22 13.35
N ALA A 88 -12.35 -3.45 12.31
CA ALA A 88 -12.21 -4.63 11.46
C ALA A 88 -10.83 -4.70 10.82
N VAL A 89 -10.31 -5.93 10.71
CA VAL A 89 -9.05 -6.23 10.04
C VAL A 89 -9.34 -6.84 8.67
N TYR A 90 -8.88 -6.17 7.62
CA TYR A 90 -8.91 -6.69 6.26
C TYR A 90 -7.51 -7.05 5.80
N HIS A 91 -7.40 -8.10 4.99
CA HIS A 91 -6.12 -8.52 4.41
C HIS A 91 -6.33 -9.32 3.14
N GLY A 92 -5.24 -9.50 2.39
CA GLY A 92 -5.25 -10.35 1.21
C GLY A 92 -3.95 -10.29 0.44
N ALA A 93 -4.01 -10.61 -0.86
CA ALA A 93 -2.84 -10.62 -1.73
C ALA A 93 -2.81 -9.40 -2.65
N ILE A 94 -1.62 -9.03 -3.11
CA ILE A 94 -1.39 -7.91 -4.00
C ILE A 94 -0.32 -8.28 -5.04
N GLN A 95 -0.52 -7.83 -6.28
CA GLN A 95 0.48 -7.89 -7.33
C GLN A 95 0.57 -6.54 -8.03
N LEU A 96 1.78 -6.01 -8.13
CA LEU A 96 2.11 -4.73 -8.75
C LEU A 96 3.19 -4.91 -9.80
N LEU A 97 3.19 -4.03 -10.78
CA LEU A 97 4.22 -3.89 -11.80
C LEU A 97 4.95 -2.57 -11.58
N VAL A 98 6.27 -2.64 -11.47
CA VAL A 98 7.16 -1.48 -11.37
C VAL A 98 7.34 -0.87 -12.75
N GLU A 99 7.11 0.43 -12.87
CA GLU A 99 7.38 1.15 -14.11
C GLU A 99 8.89 1.33 -14.37
N PRO A 100 9.34 1.59 -15.61
CA PRO A 100 10.77 1.66 -15.95
C PRO A 100 11.63 2.63 -15.12
N THR A 101 11.03 3.69 -14.57
CA THR A 101 11.74 4.68 -13.74
C THR A 101 11.90 4.25 -12.29
N GLY A 102 11.18 3.20 -11.87
CA GLY A 102 11.06 2.82 -10.46
C GLY A 102 10.31 3.84 -9.60
N ARG A 103 9.57 4.79 -10.18
CA ARG A 103 8.84 5.85 -9.44
C ARG A 103 7.35 5.57 -9.27
N LYS A 104 6.85 4.50 -9.89
CA LYS A 104 5.46 4.09 -9.81
C LYS A 104 5.35 2.57 -9.82
N MET A 105 4.44 2.04 -9.01
CA MET A 105 4.01 0.65 -9.09
C MET A 105 2.50 0.62 -9.24
N THR A 106 1.99 -0.17 -10.18
CA THR A 106 0.54 -0.28 -10.44
C THR A 106 0.11 -1.73 -10.53
N GLY A 107 -1.07 -2.04 -10.03
CA GLY A 107 -1.59 -3.40 -10.12
C GLY A 107 -2.93 -3.56 -9.43
N LYS A 108 -3.12 -4.71 -8.81
CA LYS A 108 -4.40 -5.08 -8.18
C LYS A 108 -4.18 -5.77 -6.85
N TRP A 109 -5.17 -5.63 -5.98
CA TRP A 109 -5.32 -6.41 -4.78
C TRP A 109 -6.46 -7.42 -4.90
N VAL A 110 -6.41 -8.44 -4.07
CA VAL A 110 -7.52 -9.34 -3.77
C VAL A 110 -7.68 -9.44 -2.26
N GLY A 111 -8.92 -9.49 -1.79
CA GLY A 111 -9.28 -9.58 -0.37
C GLY A 111 -10.73 -10.05 -0.22
N PHE A 112 -11.27 -9.93 0.99
CA PHE A 112 -12.64 -10.35 1.28
C PHE A 112 -13.48 -9.19 1.82
N GLY A 113 -14.78 -9.20 1.50
CA GLY A 113 -15.76 -8.25 2.04
C GLY A 113 -16.52 -8.81 3.25
N LYS A 114 -17.37 -7.97 3.83
CA LYS A 114 -18.21 -8.34 4.98
C LYS A 114 -19.23 -9.45 4.67
N ASP A 115 -19.58 -9.63 3.40
CA ASP A 115 -20.59 -10.59 2.94
C ASP A 115 -19.95 -11.91 2.45
N PHE A 116 -18.70 -12.18 2.88
CA PHE A 116 -17.90 -13.36 2.50
C PHE A 116 -17.64 -13.50 1.00
N ASP A 117 -17.68 -12.39 0.28
CA ASP A 117 -17.32 -12.24 -1.12
C ASP A 117 -15.83 -11.95 -1.29
N VAL A 118 -15.24 -12.43 -2.39
CA VAL A 118 -13.87 -12.08 -2.77
C VAL A 118 -13.90 -10.83 -3.64
N ASN A 119 -13.21 -9.80 -3.20
CA ASN A 119 -13.13 -8.51 -3.88
C ASN A 119 -11.74 -8.31 -4.49
N THR A 120 -11.70 -7.55 -5.58
CA THR A 120 -10.45 -7.08 -6.20
C THR A 120 -10.59 -5.62 -6.59
N GLY A 121 -9.50 -4.87 -6.53
CA GLY A 121 -9.50 -3.48 -6.96
C GLY A 121 -8.11 -3.01 -7.40
N PRO A 122 -8.02 -1.85 -8.05
CA PRO A 122 -6.74 -1.27 -8.43
C PRO A 122 -5.95 -0.85 -7.17
N TRP A 123 -4.63 -0.96 -7.25
CA TRP A 123 -3.70 -0.43 -6.27
C TRP A 123 -2.53 0.25 -6.98
N GLU A 124 -2.17 1.43 -6.50
CA GLU A 124 -1.04 2.22 -6.96
C GLU A 124 -0.12 2.62 -5.80
N LEU A 125 1.19 2.56 -6.04
CA LEU A 125 2.22 3.17 -5.20
C LEU A 125 2.95 4.23 -6.02
N VAL A 126 2.96 5.48 -5.58
CA VAL A 126 3.65 6.61 -6.23
C VAL A 126 4.79 7.10 -5.34
N PHE A 127 6.01 7.09 -5.86
CA PHE A 127 7.19 7.52 -5.12
C PHE A 127 7.10 9.01 -4.76
N LYS A 128 7.49 9.35 -3.53
CA LYS A 128 7.51 10.74 -3.02
C LYS A 128 8.91 11.18 -2.62
N ASP A 129 9.61 10.37 -1.83
CA ASP A 129 10.93 10.71 -1.32
C ASP A 129 11.82 9.48 -1.15
N ALA A 130 13.12 9.62 -1.38
CA ALA A 130 14.09 8.52 -1.19
C ALA A 130 14.49 8.36 0.28
N SER A 131 14.41 9.43 1.05
CA SER A 131 14.81 9.48 2.45
C SER A 131 13.73 8.91 3.36
N THR A 132 14.12 7.98 4.22
CA THR A 132 13.29 7.49 5.33
C THR A 132 13.77 8.06 6.67
N SER A 133 14.40 9.23 6.66
CA SER A 133 14.87 9.90 7.87
C SER A 133 13.69 10.34 8.74
N LYS A 134 13.92 10.54 10.04
CA LYS A 134 12.88 11.04 10.96
C LYS A 134 12.30 12.38 10.50
N THR A 135 13.13 13.27 9.98
CA THR A 135 12.71 14.58 9.45
C THR A 135 11.78 14.41 8.25
N THR A 136 12.19 13.60 7.27
CA THR A 136 11.37 13.33 6.09
C THR A 136 10.06 12.62 6.46
N MET A 137 10.10 11.62 7.35
CA MET A 137 8.88 10.97 7.83
C MET A 137 7.93 11.97 8.52
N ALA A 138 8.44 12.93 9.28
CA ALA A 138 7.61 13.96 9.91
C ALA A 138 6.92 14.87 8.87
N GLU A 139 7.57 15.17 7.74
CA GLU A 139 6.99 15.97 6.65
C GLU A 139 5.82 15.26 5.95
N TYR A 140 5.85 13.93 5.89
CA TYR A 140 4.80 13.10 5.29
C TYR A 140 3.84 12.48 6.30
N ASN A 141 4.06 12.67 7.60
CA ASN A 141 3.13 12.24 8.66
C ASN A 141 1.98 13.25 8.77
N ARG A 142 1.23 13.38 7.67
CA ARG A 142 0.08 14.26 7.47
C ARG A 142 -0.83 13.62 6.42
N ARG A 143 -2.10 14.01 6.41
CA ARG A 143 -3.06 13.50 5.43
C ARG A 143 -2.53 13.73 3.98
N PRO A 144 -2.65 12.72 3.09
CA PRO A 144 -2.34 12.83 1.67
C PRO A 144 -2.98 14.00 0.94
#